data_AF-A0A1R4JEV4-F1
#
_entry.id   AF-A0A1R4JEV4-F1
#
_cell.length_a   1.000
_cell.length_b   1.000
_cell.length_c   1.000
_cell.angle_alpha   90.00
_cell.angle_beta   90.00
_cell.angle_gamma   90.00
#
_symmetry.space_group_name_H-M   'P 1'
#
loop_
_entity.id
_entity.type
_entity.pdbx_description
1 polymer ?
#
loop_
_entity_poly.entity_id
_entity_poly.type
_entity_poly.pdbx_seq_one_letter_code
_entity_poly.pdbx_strand_id
1 'polypeptide(L)'
;MVGSTQVHIRTPEYLDLEIQIPPLPEQQKISNILSTWDKAISTTERLIENSTQQKKALMQQLLTGKKRLLDDNGERFAGEWEEVKLEDITIVNPKKPSQPEDSFVSFIPMEAVSENAKLIKQEIRKYEDVSKGFTAFMNQDVVVAKITPCFENGKGAFVDDLRNGIGFGSTEFHVLRAKRQNHPRFIYYLSLTNDFRGRGQLNMQGSAGHKRVTTDYVKLYKFLVPPTYKEQQKVATVLTNADKEIELLEQQLADLQQEKKALMQVLLTGKRRVVVDGEAI
;
A
#
# COMPACT_ATOMS: atom_id res chain seq x y z
N MET A 1 -25.95 -13.74 25.91
CA MET A 1 -26.04 -12.99 24.64
C MET A 1 -27.30 -13.43 23.90
N VAL A 2 -28.28 -12.54 23.79
CA VAL A 2 -29.48 -12.76 22.97
C VAL A 2 -29.43 -11.76 21.82
N GLY A 3 -29.67 -12.23 20.59
CA GLY A 3 -29.54 -11.45 19.37
C GLY A 3 -30.45 -10.22 19.36
N SER A 4 -29.82 -9.06 19.24
CA SER A 4 -30.46 -7.80 18.86
C SER A 4 -29.51 -7.02 17.93
N THR A 5 -30.08 -6.14 17.12
CA THR A 5 -29.37 -5.28 16.16
C THR A 5 -28.37 -4.32 16.81
N GLN A 6 -28.40 -4.20 18.15
CA GLN A 6 -27.41 -3.50 18.98
C GLN A 6 -27.11 -4.29 20.27
N VAL A 7 -25.88 -4.77 20.38
CA VAL A 7 -25.39 -5.54 21.54
C VAL A 7 -25.20 -4.61 22.73
N HIS A 8 -25.89 -4.89 23.84
CA HIS A 8 -25.73 -4.20 25.12
C HIS A 8 -25.40 -5.22 26.20
N ILE A 9 -24.48 -4.88 27.11
CA ILE A 9 -24.22 -5.66 28.34
C ILE A 9 -25.13 -5.08 29.43
N ARG A 10 -25.95 -5.90 30.07
CA ARG A 10 -26.84 -5.43 31.15
C ARG A 10 -26.03 -5.25 32.43
N THR A 11 -26.34 -4.22 33.22
CA THR A 11 -25.63 -3.94 34.49
C THR A 11 -25.52 -5.15 35.43
N PRO A 12 -26.57 -5.99 35.61
CA PRO A 12 -26.44 -7.21 36.41
C PRO A 12 -25.44 -8.21 35.82
N GLU A 13 -25.45 -8.41 34.50
CA GLU A 13 -24.53 -9.32 33.80
C GLU A 13 -23.06 -8.87 33.91
N TYR A 14 -22.82 -7.56 34.06
CA TYR A 14 -21.48 -7.02 34.29
C TYR A 14 -21.00 -7.20 35.73
N LEU A 15 -21.90 -7.03 36.72
CA LEU A 15 -21.57 -7.18 38.14
C LEU A 15 -21.35 -8.65 38.53
N ASP A 16 -22.01 -9.58 37.85
CA ASP A 16 -21.87 -11.03 38.08
C ASP A 16 -20.64 -11.64 37.38
N LEU A 17 -19.79 -10.82 36.76
CA LEU A 17 -18.65 -11.31 35.99
C LEU A 17 -17.50 -11.72 36.93
N GLU A 18 -17.25 -13.02 37.04
CA GLU A 18 -16.14 -13.54 37.83
C GLU A 18 -14.80 -13.29 37.12
N ILE A 19 -13.88 -12.63 37.83
CA ILE A 19 -12.51 -12.38 37.36
C ILE A 19 -11.48 -13.00 38.30
N GLN A 20 -10.40 -13.54 37.71
CA GLN A 20 -9.26 -13.99 38.51
C GLN A 20 -8.44 -12.79 38.97
N ILE A 21 -8.34 -12.60 40.28
CA ILE A 21 -7.60 -11.49 40.88
C ILE A 21 -6.31 -12.04 41.52
N PRO A 22 -5.13 -11.85 40.89
CA PRO A 22 -3.86 -12.24 41.50
C PRO A 22 -3.48 -11.30 42.65
N PRO A 23 -2.47 -11.62 43.48
CA PRO A 23 -1.98 -10.72 44.53
C PRO A 23 -1.52 -9.37 43.97
N LEU A 24 -1.63 -8.30 44.77
CA LEU A 24 -1.27 -6.93 44.34
C LEU A 24 0.13 -6.81 43.71
N PRO A 25 1.19 -7.44 44.23
CA PRO A 25 2.51 -7.37 43.59
C PRO A 25 2.53 -7.98 42.18
N GLU A 26 1.80 -9.08 41.98
CA GLU A 26 1.65 -9.71 40.66
C GLU A 26 0.79 -8.83 39.74
N GLN A 27 -0.29 -8.21 40.23
CA GLN A 27 -1.10 -7.25 39.46
C GLN A 27 -0.23 -6.09 38.93
N GLN A 28 0.61 -5.51 39.80
CA GLN A 28 1.52 -4.43 39.42
C GLN A 28 2.53 -4.90 38.37
N LYS A 29 3.10 -6.09 38.54
CA LYS A 29 4.08 -6.64 37.59
C LYS A 29 3.45 -6.95 36.23
N ILE A 30 2.26 -7.55 36.20
CA ILE A 30 1.46 -7.77 34.98
C ILE A 30 1.16 -6.43 34.30
N SER A 31 0.68 -5.44 35.04
CA SER A 31 0.38 -4.10 34.53
C SER A 31 1.61 -3.44 33.89
N ASN A 32 2.76 -3.53 34.55
CA ASN A 32 4.03 -2.98 34.03
C ASN A 32 4.50 -3.68 32.75
N ILE A 33 4.36 -5.02 32.68
CA ILE A 33 4.67 -5.79 31.48
C ILE A 33 3.77 -5.32 30.34
N LEU A 34 2.44 -5.34 30.52
CA LEU A 34 1.49 -4.95 29.47
C LEU A 34 1.66 -3.48 29.04
N SER A 35 1.97 -2.59 29.98
CA SER A 35 2.27 -1.18 29.69
C SER A 35 3.53 -0.99 28.84
N THR A 36 4.52 -1.88 28.96
CA THR A 36 5.71 -1.86 28.08
C THR A 36 5.34 -2.21 26.64
N TRP A 37 4.45 -3.19 26.43
CA TRP A 37 3.91 -3.52 25.10
C TRP A 37 3.09 -2.37 24.52
N ASP A 38 2.25 -1.73 25.33
CA ASP A 38 1.49 -0.55 24.92
C ASP A 38 2.40 0.60 24.44
N LYS A 39 3.51 0.84 25.16
CA LYS A 39 4.51 1.83 24.76
C LYS A 39 5.20 1.46 23.44
N ALA A 40 5.53 0.18 23.23
CA ALA A 40 6.16 -0.29 21.99
C ALA A 40 5.22 -0.13 20.78
N ILE A 41 3.94 -0.50 20.95
CA ILE A 41 2.88 -0.33 19.94
C ILE A 41 2.74 1.16 19.59
N SER A 42 2.55 2.01 20.60
CA SER A 42 2.38 3.46 20.39
C SER A 42 3.61 4.12 19.75
N THR A 43 4.82 3.65 20.09
CA THR A 43 6.05 4.14 19.46
C THR A 43 6.12 3.73 18.00
N THR A 44 5.74 2.48 17.68
CA THR A 44 5.75 1.97 16.29
C THR A 44 4.71 2.68 15.43
N GLU A 45 3.51 2.94 15.96
CA GLU A 45 2.48 3.75 15.28
C GLU A 45 3.01 5.16 14.92
N ARG A 46 3.71 5.81 15.85
CA ARG A 46 4.35 7.12 15.60
C ARG A 46 5.47 7.03 14.56
N LEU A 47 6.24 5.94 14.52
CA LEU A 47 7.25 5.73 13.49
C LEU A 47 6.62 5.57 12.10
N ILE A 48 5.50 4.85 11.99
CA ILE A 48 4.76 4.71 10.72
C ILE A 48 4.24 6.08 10.26
N GLU A 49 3.65 6.87 11.16
CA GLU A 49 3.15 8.21 10.84
C GLU A 49 4.29 9.11 10.33
N ASN A 50 5.40 9.18 11.06
CA ASN A 50 6.57 9.97 10.69
C ASN A 50 7.15 9.53 9.34
N SER A 51 7.31 8.22 9.12
CA SER A 51 7.86 7.66 7.88
C SER A 51 6.94 7.95 6.68
N THR A 52 5.62 7.89 6.88
CA THR A 52 4.62 8.23 5.87
C THR A 52 4.68 9.71 5.50
N GLN A 53 4.77 10.59 6.50
CA GLN A 53 4.93 12.03 6.27
C GLN A 53 6.26 12.35 5.55
N GLN A 54 7.35 11.70 5.95
CA GLN A 54 8.65 11.84 5.29
C GLN A 54 8.60 11.37 3.84
N LYS A 55 8.01 10.21 3.54
CA LYS A 55 7.80 9.73 2.17
C LYS A 55 7.02 10.74 1.34
N LYS A 56 5.94 11.31 1.88
CA LYS A 56 5.13 12.33 1.19
C LYS A 56 5.96 13.56 0.85
N ALA A 57 6.79 14.04 1.79
CA ALA A 57 7.71 15.15 1.55
C ALA A 57 8.77 14.80 0.49
N LEU A 58 9.35 13.60 0.54
CA LEU A 58 10.29 13.11 -0.46
C LEU A 58 9.65 13.05 -1.84
N MET A 59 8.44 12.53 -1.98
CA MET A 59 7.72 12.52 -3.25
C MET A 59 7.55 13.94 -3.81
N GLN A 60 7.12 14.90 -2.97
CA GLN A 60 6.98 16.30 -3.41
C GLN A 60 8.32 16.93 -3.83
N GLN A 61 9.43 16.59 -3.19
CA GLN A 61 10.74 17.14 -3.52
C GLN A 61 11.37 16.47 -4.74
N LEU A 62 11.29 15.15 -4.83
CA LEU A 62 12.03 14.34 -5.80
C LEU A 62 11.27 14.17 -7.12
N LEU A 63 9.93 14.09 -7.12
CA LEU A 63 9.13 13.93 -8.35
C LEU A 63 8.85 15.25 -9.07
N THR A 64 9.19 16.39 -8.46
CA THR A 64 9.00 17.73 -9.06
C THR A 64 10.33 18.41 -9.41
N GLY A 65 11.46 17.71 -9.26
CA GLY A 65 12.78 18.27 -9.51
C GLY A 65 13.26 19.33 -8.50
N LYS A 66 12.45 19.70 -7.49
CA LYS A 66 12.84 20.67 -6.43
C LYS A 66 14.12 20.28 -5.70
N LYS A 67 14.35 18.97 -5.53
CA LYS A 67 15.61 18.42 -5.04
C LYS A 67 16.10 17.34 -5.99
N ARG A 68 17.34 17.49 -6.45
CA ARG A 68 18.03 16.48 -7.26
C ARG A 68 18.98 15.65 -6.41
N LEU A 69 18.99 14.35 -6.67
CA LEU A 69 19.87 13.38 -6.03
C LEU A 69 21.28 13.47 -6.60
N LEU A 70 22.22 12.79 -5.93
CA LEU A 70 23.57 12.57 -6.44
C LEU A 70 23.58 11.30 -7.30
N ASP A 71 24.43 11.30 -8.32
CA ASP A 71 24.73 10.15 -9.15
C ASP A 71 25.70 9.19 -8.45
N ASP A 72 26.18 8.17 -9.17
CA ASP A 72 27.09 7.16 -8.62
C ASP A 72 28.49 7.71 -8.30
N ASN A 73 28.86 8.88 -8.82
CA ASN A 73 30.13 9.56 -8.56
C ASN A 73 30.02 10.61 -7.44
N GLY A 74 28.83 10.81 -6.88
CA GLY A 74 28.57 11.83 -5.86
C GLY A 74 28.32 13.22 -6.44
N GLU A 75 28.15 13.35 -7.76
CA GLU A 75 27.83 14.60 -8.43
C GLU A 75 26.31 14.76 -8.55
N ARG A 76 25.79 16.00 -8.52
CA ARG A 76 24.36 16.21 -8.76
C ARG A 76 24.04 15.87 -10.22
N PHE A 77 22.94 15.16 -10.45
CA PHE A 77 22.45 14.95 -11.82
C PHE A 77 22.32 16.30 -12.55
N ALA A 78 22.80 16.34 -13.80
CA ALA A 78 22.78 17.51 -14.68
C ALA A 78 21.62 17.42 -15.71
N GLY A 79 21.48 18.46 -16.54
CA GLY A 79 20.43 18.58 -17.57
C GLY A 79 19.11 19.10 -17.01
N GLU A 80 18.30 19.73 -17.86
CA GLU A 80 17.00 20.25 -17.45
C GLU A 80 15.95 19.13 -17.45
N TRP A 81 15.02 19.19 -16.50
CA TRP A 81 13.85 18.33 -16.56
C TRP A 81 12.89 18.87 -17.61
N GLU A 82 12.26 17.98 -18.36
CA GLU A 82 11.38 18.34 -19.47
C GLU A 82 9.92 18.13 -19.09
N GLU A 83 9.05 19.03 -19.55
CA GLU A 83 7.61 18.85 -19.45
C GLU A 83 7.14 17.92 -20.58
N VAL A 84 6.67 16.73 -20.22
CA VAL A 84 6.25 15.69 -21.16
C VAL A 84 4.84 15.21 -20.85
N LYS A 85 4.07 14.80 -21.85
CA LYS A 85 2.78 14.14 -21.61
C LYS A 85 3.03 12.71 -21.13
N LEU A 86 2.09 12.15 -20.37
CA LEU A 86 2.22 10.77 -19.90
C LEU A 86 2.26 9.77 -21.06
N GLU A 87 1.58 10.05 -22.18
CA GLU A 87 1.65 9.23 -23.40
C GLU A 87 3.02 9.27 -24.10
N ASP A 88 3.84 10.29 -23.84
CA ASP A 88 5.19 10.39 -24.40
C ASP A 88 6.14 9.42 -23.72
N ILE A 89 5.93 9.15 -22.43
CA ILE A 89 6.79 8.29 -21.60
C ILE A 89 6.20 6.89 -21.32
N THR A 90 4.90 6.69 -21.58
CA THR A 90 4.22 5.40 -21.39
C THR A 90 3.41 4.96 -22.61
N ILE A 91 3.11 3.67 -22.70
CA ILE A 91 2.03 3.13 -23.53
C ILE A 91 0.81 2.98 -22.60
N VAL A 92 -0.20 3.83 -22.81
CA VAL A 92 -1.45 3.79 -22.04
C VAL A 92 -2.37 2.73 -22.64
N ASN A 93 -2.82 1.79 -21.80
CA ASN A 93 -3.65 0.63 -22.15
C ASN A 93 -3.01 -0.20 -23.28
N PRO A 94 -1.85 -0.85 -23.02
CA PRO A 94 -1.13 -1.64 -24.01
C PRO A 94 -1.99 -2.80 -24.52
N LYS A 95 -1.61 -3.34 -25.68
CA LYS A 95 -2.30 -4.49 -26.26
C LYS A 95 -2.17 -5.72 -25.36
N LYS A 96 -3.22 -6.53 -25.34
CA LYS A 96 -3.26 -7.82 -24.65
C LYS A 96 -2.10 -8.73 -25.11
N PRO A 97 -1.32 -9.33 -24.20
CA PRO A 97 -0.26 -10.27 -24.56
C PRO A 97 -0.86 -11.60 -25.08
N SER A 98 -0.06 -12.37 -25.81
CA SER A 98 -0.44 -13.71 -26.26
C SER A 98 -0.60 -14.68 -25.08
N GLN A 99 -1.36 -15.75 -25.30
CA GLN A 99 -1.51 -16.82 -24.32
C GLN A 99 -0.16 -17.51 -24.06
N PRO A 100 0.22 -17.76 -22.79
CA PRO A 100 1.41 -18.54 -22.45
C PRO A 100 1.18 -20.05 -22.69
N GLU A 101 2.25 -20.83 -22.83
CA GLU A 101 2.19 -22.26 -23.17
C GLU A 101 1.34 -23.08 -22.18
N ASP A 102 1.54 -22.87 -20.87
CA ASP A 102 0.78 -23.56 -19.82
C ASP A 102 -0.63 -22.97 -19.60
N SER A 103 -0.97 -21.90 -20.33
CA SER A 103 -2.24 -21.18 -20.29
C SER A 103 -2.60 -20.55 -18.94
N PHE A 104 -1.72 -20.51 -17.95
CA PHE A 104 -2.02 -19.91 -16.64
C PHE A 104 -1.49 -18.47 -16.53
N VAL A 105 -2.27 -17.59 -15.91
CA VAL A 105 -1.95 -16.17 -15.74
C VAL A 105 -2.40 -15.68 -14.37
N SER A 106 -1.86 -14.54 -13.94
CA SER A 106 -2.34 -13.86 -12.74
C SER A 106 -3.66 -13.13 -12.99
N PHE A 107 -4.51 -13.09 -11.98
CA PHE A 107 -5.73 -12.30 -11.96
C PHE A 107 -5.76 -11.38 -10.73
N ILE A 108 -6.00 -10.09 -10.96
CA ILE A 108 -6.01 -9.03 -9.95
C ILE A 108 -7.38 -8.32 -10.01
N PRO A 109 -8.33 -8.68 -9.13
CA PRO A 109 -9.59 -7.94 -9.02
C PRO A 109 -9.38 -6.58 -8.33
N MET A 110 -10.39 -5.71 -8.32
CA MET A 110 -10.25 -4.34 -7.78
C MET A 110 -9.95 -4.32 -6.28
N GLU A 111 -10.48 -5.29 -5.52
CA GLU A 111 -10.23 -5.46 -4.09
C GLU A 111 -8.81 -5.95 -3.76
N ALA A 112 -8.09 -6.50 -4.75
CA ALA A 112 -6.71 -6.91 -4.57
C ALA A 112 -5.72 -5.75 -4.66
N VAL A 113 -6.21 -4.54 -4.90
CA VAL A 113 -5.43 -3.32 -5.03
C VAL A 113 -5.81 -2.35 -3.91
N SER A 114 -4.83 -1.98 -3.08
CA SER A 114 -5.04 -1.13 -1.91
C SER A 114 -5.15 0.36 -2.26
N GLU A 115 -5.67 1.15 -1.33
CA GLU A 115 -5.74 2.62 -1.42
C GLU A 115 -4.35 3.28 -1.34
N ASN A 116 -3.38 2.60 -0.73
CA ASN A 116 -1.97 2.99 -0.71
C ASN A 116 -1.19 2.52 -1.96
N ALA A 117 -1.94 2.15 -2.99
CA ALA A 117 -1.46 1.67 -4.27
C ALA A 117 -0.53 0.43 -4.24
N LYS A 118 -0.84 -0.53 -3.36
CA LYS A 118 -0.10 -1.80 -3.25
C LYS A 118 -0.94 -2.96 -3.79
N LEU A 119 -0.26 -3.94 -4.38
CA LEU A 119 -0.86 -5.23 -4.69
C LEU A 119 -0.96 -6.06 -3.40
N ILE A 120 -2.17 -6.44 -3.01
CA ILE A 120 -2.44 -7.21 -1.79
C ILE A 120 -2.35 -8.71 -2.07
N LYS A 121 -2.95 -9.15 -3.18
CA LYS A 121 -3.03 -10.56 -3.56
C LYS A 121 -3.19 -10.71 -5.06
N GLN A 122 -2.92 -11.90 -5.56
CA GLN A 122 -3.25 -12.29 -6.93
C GLN A 122 -3.76 -13.72 -6.94
N GLU A 123 -4.63 -14.03 -7.89
CA GLU A 123 -5.15 -15.37 -8.14
C GLU A 123 -4.52 -15.94 -9.40
N ILE A 124 -4.42 -17.27 -9.50
CA ILE A 124 -4.02 -17.92 -10.76
C ILE A 124 -5.27 -18.41 -11.48
N ARG A 125 -5.43 -18.01 -12.74
CA ARG A 125 -6.57 -18.40 -13.59
C ARG A 125 -6.08 -18.86 -14.97
N LYS A 126 -6.92 -19.58 -15.71
CA LYS A 126 -6.63 -19.88 -17.11
C LYS A 126 -6.82 -18.63 -17.96
N TYR A 127 -5.95 -18.48 -18.96
CA TYR A 127 -5.95 -17.35 -19.88
C TYR A 127 -7.31 -17.20 -20.59
N GLU A 128 -7.90 -18.31 -21.07
CA GLU A 128 -9.17 -18.29 -21.79
C GLU A 128 -10.32 -17.63 -20.97
N ASP A 129 -10.36 -17.90 -19.66
CA ASP A 129 -11.38 -17.39 -18.73
C ASP A 129 -11.32 -15.88 -18.53
N VAL A 130 -10.12 -15.29 -18.67
CA VAL A 130 -9.87 -13.87 -18.39
C VAL A 130 -9.49 -13.06 -19.63
N SER A 131 -9.24 -13.70 -20.77
CA SER A 131 -8.77 -13.06 -22.00
C SER A 131 -9.81 -12.15 -22.66
N LYS A 132 -11.07 -12.22 -22.25
CA LYS A 132 -12.21 -11.42 -22.70
C LYS A 132 -12.89 -10.78 -21.48
N GLY A 133 -13.31 -9.52 -21.61
CA GLY A 133 -14.05 -8.84 -20.54
C GLY A 133 -13.20 -8.38 -19.34
N PHE A 134 -11.87 -8.43 -19.44
CA PHE A 134 -10.95 -7.95 -18.41
C PHE A 134 -9.80 -7.14 -19.02
N THR A 135 -9.17 -6.31 -18.20
CA THR A 135 -8.02 -5.49 -18.61
C THR A 135 -6.74 -6.29 -18.47
N ALA A 136 -5.96 -6.38 -19.55
CA ALA A 136 -4.69 -7.10 -19.57
C ALA A 136 -3.50 -6.18 -19.23
N PHE A 137 -2.51 -6.74 -18.56
CA PHE A 137 -1.25 -6.08 -18.19
C PHE A 137 -0.14 -7.13 -18.06
N MET A 138 1.10 -6.67 -17.86
CA MET A 138 2.28 -7.51 -17.68
C MET A 138 3.13 -7.03 -16.52
N ASN A 139 4.15 -7.80 -16.13
CA ASN A 139 5.15 -7.36 -15.15
C ASN A 139 5.70 -5.97 -15.51
N GLN A 140 5.92 -5.17 -14.48
CA GLN A 140 6.37 -3.79 -14.52
C GLN A 140 5.38 -2.78 -15.11
N ASP A 141 4.14 -3.19 -15.41
CA ASP A 141 3.08 -2.22 -15.66
C ASP A 141 2.62 -1.54 -14.36
N VAL A 142 1.97 -0.39 -14.50
CA VAL A 142 1.25 0.27 -13.41
C VAL A 142 -0.24 0.18 -13.70
N VAL A 143 -1.01 -0.40 -12.79
CA VAL A 143 -2.47 -0.37 -12.86
C VAL A 143 -2.99 0.80 -12.03
N VAL A 144 -3.93 1.56 -12.56
CA VAL A 144 -4.55 2.73 -11.90
C VAL A 144 -6.06 2.55 -11.99
N ALA A 145 -6.76 2.49 -10.86
CA ALA A 145 -8.22 2.41 -10.87
C ALA A 145 -8.81 3.63 -11.56
N LYS A 146 -9.82 3.50 -12.42
CA LYS A 146 -10.36 4.61 -13.22
C LYS A 146 -11.72 5.12 -12.74
N ILE A 147 -12.42 4.37 -11.89
CA ILE A 147 -13.80 4.64 -11.45
C ILE A 147 -13.86 5.20 -10.03
N THR A 148 -14.90 5.97 -9.71
CA THR A 148 -15.25 6.39 -8.34
C THR A 148 -15.68 5.20 -7.47
N PRO A 149 -15.35 5.15 -6.16
CA PRO A 149 -14.41 6.02 -5.45
C PRO A 149 -12.95 5.56 -5.58
N CYS A 150 -12.67 4.49 -6.34
CA CYS A 150 -11.38 3.81 -6.35
C CYS A 150 -10.23 4.70 -6.86
N PHE A 151 -10.43 5.49 -7.92
CA PHE A 151 -9.39 6.42 -8.40
C PHE A 151 -9.05 7.48 -7.35
N GLU A 152 -10.09 8.03 -6.70
CA GLU A 152 -10.02 9.11 -5.71
C GLU A 152 -9.31 8.66 -4.44
N ASN A 153 -9.57 7.42 -4.01
CA ASN A 153 -8.89 6.79 -2.88
C ASN A 153 -7.47 6.32 -3.21
N GLY A 154 -6.95 6.61 -4.41
CA GLY A 154 -5.57 6.28 -4.76
C GLY A 154 -5.34 4.83 -5.21
N LYS A 155 -6.40 4.02 -5.41
CA LYS A 155 -6.23 2.62 -5.81
C LYS A 155 -5.41 2.49 -7.10
N GLY A 156 -4.43 1.62 -7.05
CA GLY A 156 -3.51 1.28 -8.13
C GLY A 156 -2.41 0.34 -7.65
N ALA A 157 -1.56 -0.14 -8.52
CA ALA A 157 -0.41 -0.94 -8.10
C ALA A 157 0.69 -0.89 -9.16
N PHE A 158 1.94 -0.96 -8.72
CA PHE A 158 3.01 -1.49 -9.54
C PHE A 158 2.87 -3.02 -9.56
N VAL A 159 2.67 -3.61 -10.73
CA VAL A 159 2.48 -5.07 -10.82
C VAL A 159 3.80 -5.75 -11.19
N ASP A 160 4.16 -6.77 -10.43
CA ASP A 160 5.34 -7.59 -10.67
C ASP A 160 5.07 -9.02 -10.19
N ASP A 161 5.99 -9.94 -10.46
CA ASP A 161 5.89 -11.35 -10.04
C ASP A 161 4.57 -12.03 -10.46
N LEU A 162 4.04 -11.68 -11.65
CA LEU A 162 2.86 -12.31 -12.22
C LEU A 162 3.21 -13.69 -12.80
N ARG A 163 2.26 -14.63 -12.76
CA ARG A 163 2.40 -15.93 -13.44
C ARG A 163 2.59 -15.71 -14.94
N ASN A 164 3.69 -16.24 -15.47
CA ASN A 164 4.14 -16.03 -16.86
C ASN A 164 4.34 -14.55 -17.23
N GLY A 165 4.49 -13.66 -16.24
CA GLY A 165 4.62 -12.21 -16.46
C GLY A 165 3.37 -11.56 -17.04
N ILE A 166 2.22 -12.24 -17.03
CA ILE A 166 0.96 -11.79 -17.62
C ILE A 166 -0.11 -11.74 -16.53
N GLY A 167 -0.86 -10.65 -16.52
CA GLY A 167 -1.99 -10.48 -15.64
C GLY A 167 -3.24 -9.95 -16.33
N PHE A 168 -4.38 -10.28 -15.75
CA PHE A 168 -5.68 -9.71 -16.10
C PHE A 168 -6.34 -9.17 -14.85
N GLY A 169 -7.24 -8.21 -14.99
CA GLY A 169 -7.91 -7.63 -13.84
C GLY A 169 -9.15 -6.85 -14.20
N SER A 170 -9.65 -6.10 -13.21
CA SER A 170 -10.84 -5.26 -13.38
C SER A 170 -10.80 -4.46 -14.68
N THR A 171 -11.93 -4.43 -15.39
CA THR A 171 -12.13 -3.53 -16.54
C THR A 171 -11.98 -2.07 -16.16
N GLU A 172 -12.07 -1.75 -14.87
CA GLU A 172 -11.94 -0.41 -14.31
C GLU A 172 -10.50 -0.02 -14.00
N PHE A 173 -9.50 -0.64 -14.65
CA PHE A 173 -8.12 -0.18 -14.65
C PHE A 173 -7.76 0.59 -15.93
N HIS A 174 -6.99 1.66 -15.77
CA HIS A 174 -6.01 2.10 -16.75
C HIS A 174 -4.69 1.38 -16.51
N VAL A 175 -3.96 1.05 -17.57
CA VAL A 175 -2.65 0.39 -17.49
C VAL A 175 -1.60 1.30 -18.11
N LEU A 176 -0.51 1.55 -17.39
CA LEU A 176 0.60 2.38 -17.84
C LEU A 176 1.85 1.50 -17.96
N ARG A 177 2.29 1.27 -19.20
CA ARG A 177 3.54 0.58 -19.47
C ARG A 177 4.63 1.58 -19.78
N ALA A 178 5.73 1.59 -19.02
CA ALA A 178 6.83 2.49 -19.33
C ALA A 178 7.45 2.18 -20.71
N LYS A 179 7.74 3.21 -21.50
CA LYS A 179 8.56 3.06 -22.71
C LYS A 179 10.02 2.84 -22.31
N ARG A 180 10.81 2.27 -23.22
CA ARG A 180 12.21 1.82 -23.00
C ARG A 180 13.12 2.82 -22.27
N GLN A 181 12.95 4.12 -22.49
CA GLN A 181 13.80 5.15 -21.88
C GLN A 181 13.35 5.59 -20.48
N ASN A 182 12.23 5.07 -19.97
CA ASN A 182 11.62 5.48 -18.71
C ASN A 182 11.59 4.34 -17.70
N HIS A 183 11.82 4.68 -16.44
CA HIS A 183 11.88 3.70 -15.36
C HIS A 183 10.46 3.35 -14.87
N PRO A 184 10.01 2.08 -14.91
CA PRO A 184 8.63 1.71 -14.56
C PRO A 184 8.18 2.13 -13.16
N ARG A 185 9.02 1.94 -12.13
CA ARG A 185 8.69 2.40 -10.77
C ARG A 185 8.64 3.91 -10.63
N PHE A 186 9.32 4.66 -11.50
CA PHE A 186 9.20 6.12 -11.50
C PHE A 186 7.81 6.53 -12.00
N ILE A 187 7.32 5.90 -13.07
CA ILE A 187 5.93 6.07 -13.56
C ILE A 187 4.90 5.72 -12.48
N TYR A 188 5.14 4.64 -11.73
CA TYR A 188 4.30 4.27 -10.58
C TYR A 188 4.19 5.43 -9.60
N TYR A 189 5.31 6.02 -9.15
CA TYR A 189 5.29 7.14 -8.23
C TYR A 189 4.66 8.42 -8.81
N LEU A 190 4.85 8.70 -10.11
CA LEU A 190 4.15 9.80 -10.78
C LEU A 190 2.62 9.63 -10.70
N SER A 191 2.12 8.41 -10.88
CA SER A 191 0.69 8.09 -10.80
C SER A 191 0.10 8.27 -9.40
N LEU A 192 0.93 8.41 -8.37
CA LEU A 192 0.53 8.62 -6.97
C LEU A 192 0.61 10.08 -6.54
N THR A 193 1.07 10.97 -7.40
CA THR A 193 1.15 12.39 -7.06
C THR A 193 -0.24 12.98 -6.83
N ASN A 194 -0.38 13.82 -5.79
CA ASN A 194 -1.64 14.46 -5.45
C ASN A 194 -2.17 15.37 -6.57
N ASP A 195 -1.29 15.99 -7.36
CA ASP A 195 -1.73 16.86 -8.46
C ASP A 195 -2.37 16.04 -9.58
N PHE A 196 -1.78 14.89 -9.95
CA PHE A 196 -2.37 13.96 -10.91
C PHE A 196 -3.69 13.38 -10.38
N ARG A 197 -3.74 12.89 -9.15
CA ARG A 197 -4.99 12.33 -8.59
C ARG A 197 -6.07 13.40 -8.41
N GLY A 198 -5.73 14.57 -7.90
CA GLY A 198 -6.68 15.67 -7.69
C GLY A 198 -7.25 16.20 -9.00
N ARG A 199 -6.39 16.46 -10.02
CA ARG A 199 -6.88 16.90 -11.33
C ARG A 199 -7.66 15.80 -12.05
N GLY A 200 -7.28 14.54 -11.88
CA GLY A 200 -8.02 13.42 -12.44
C GLY A 200 -9.44 13.34 -11.89
N GLN A 201 -9.61 13.52 -10.57
CA GLN A 201 -10.91 13.55 -9.91
C GLN A 201 -11.82 14.64 -10.48
N LEU A 202 -11.27 15.85 -10.68
CA LEU A 202 -12.00 16.97 -11.29
C LEU A 202 -12.39 16.73 -12.75
N ASN A 203 -11.65 15.87 -13.47
CA ASN A 203 -11.91 15.52 -14.87
C ASN A 203 -12.78 14.26 -15.04
N MET A 204 -13.30 13.67 -13.96
CA MET A 204 -14.11 12.45 -14.07
C MET A 204 -15.47 12.72 -14.71
N GLN A 205 -15.86 11.84 -15.64
CA GLN A 205 -17.11 11.95 -16.40
C GLN A 205 -18.04 10.77 -16.10
N GLY A 206 -19.36 10.99 -16.14
CA GLY A 206 -20.38 9.97 -15.91
C GLY A 206 -21.43 10.38 -14.88
N SER A 207 -22.35 9.47 -14.57
CA SER A 207 -23.38 9.64 -13.54
C SER A 207 -22.79 9.53 -12.12
N ALA A 208 -23.49 10.09 -11.14
CA ALA A 208 -23.11 10.01 -9.73
C ALA A 208 -22.87 8.54 -9.31
N GLY A 209 -21.73 8.25 -8.69
CA GLY A 209 -21.31 6.89 -8.29
C GLY A 209 -20.62 6.06 -9.37
N HIS A 210 -20.72 6.44 -10.66
CA HIS A 210 -20.09 5.72 -11.78
C HIS A 210 -19.27 6.65 -12.69
N LYS A 211 -18.68 7.70 -12.10
CA LYS A 211 -17.77 8.58 -12.82
C LYS A 211 -16.45 7.86 -13.11
N ARG A 212 -15.82 8.20 -14.23
CA ARG A 212 -14.54 7.63 -14.65
C ARG A 212 -13.56 8.71 -15.10
N VAL A 213 -12.30 8.53 -14.74
CA VAL A 213 -11.18 9.25 -15.35
C VAL A 213 -11.03 8.77 -16.79
N THR A 214 -11.07 9.69 -17.73
CA THR A 214 -10.96 9.37 -19.16
C THR A 214 -9.54 8.94 -19.53
N THR A 215 -9.40 8.14 -20.57
CA THR A 215 -8.08 7.80 -21.13
C THR A 215 -7.34 9.05 -21.62
N ASP A 216 -8.06 10.03 -22.16
CA ASP A 216 -7.46 11.27 -22.67
C ASP A 216 -6.86 12.12 -21.56
N TYR A 217 -7.53 12.21 -20.40
CA TYR A 217 -6.94 12.83 -19.22
C TYR A 217 -5.60 12.18 -18.88
N VAL A 218 -5.58 10.84 -18.78
CA VAL A 218 -4.37 10.09 -18.45
C VAL A 218 -3.27 10.35 -19.47
N LYS A 219 -3.56 10.24 -20.78
CA LYS A 219 -2.59 10.43 -21.86
C LYS A 219 -1.99 11.83 -21.90
N LEU A 220 -2.85 12.85 -21.81
CA LEU A 220 -2.48 14.24 -22.07
C LEU A 220 -1.96 14.98 -20.83
N TYR A 221 -2.13 14.40 -19.64
CA TYR A 221 -1.59 14.97 -18.42
C TYR A 221 -0.07 15.09 -18.51
N LYS A 222 0.45 16.24 -18.08
CA LYS A 222 1.87 16.59 -18.22
C LYS A 222 2.60 16.44 -16.90
N PHE A 223 3.77 15.82 -16.95
CA PHE A 223 4.70 15.71 -15.84
C PHE A 223 6.02 16.40 -16.17
N LEU A 224 6.68 16.92 -15.15
CA LEU A 224 8.08 17.28 -15.24
C LEU A 224 8.91 16.00 -15.00
N VAL A 225 9.79 15.64 -15.92
CA VAL A 225 10.51 14.35 -15.90
C VAL A 225 12.02 14.57 -16.10
N PRO A 226 12.90 13.89 -15.34
CA PRO A 226 14.33 14.01 -15.54
C PRO A 226 14.75 13.38 -16.87
N PRO A 227 15.78 13.94 -17.53
CA PRO A 227 16.16 13.55 -18.89
C PRO A 227 16.81 12.17 -18.94
N THR A 228 17.26 11.62 -17.80
CA THR A 228 18.00 10.35 -17.77
C THR A 228 17.25 9.25 -17.03
N TYR A 229 17.28 8.05 -17.60
CA TYR A 229 16.78 6.84 -16.95
C TYR A 229 17.44 6.60 -15.58
N LYS A 230 18.75 6.88 -15.46
CA LYS A 230 19.50 6.69 -14.21
C LYS A 230 18.95 7.56 -13.08
N GLU A 231 18.62 8.81 -13.35
CA GLU A 231 18.02 9.68 -12.33
C GLU A 231 16.62 9.21 -11.96
N GLN A 232 15.78 8.83 -12.93
CA GLN A 232 14.46 8.24 -12.68
C GLN A 232 14.57 7.00 -11.78
N GLN A 233 15.56 6.14 -12.05
CA GLN A 233 15.86 4.95 -11.24
C GLN A 233 16.27 5.33 -9.81
N LYS A 234 17.21 6.26 -9.62
CA LYS A 234 17.64 6.71 -8.28
C LYS A 234 16.48 7.27 -7.46
N VAL A 235 15.64 8.11 -8.07
CA VAL A 235 14.43 8.63 -7.41
C VAL A 235 13.50 7.50 -7.02
N ALA A 236 13.21 6.58 -7.96
CA ALA A 236 12.36 5.43 -7.69
C ALA A 236 12.93 4.54 -6.56
N THR A 237 14.25 4.31 -6.53
CA THR A 237 14.91 3.52 -5.47
C THR A 237 14.73 4.16 -4.10
N VAL A 238 14.95 5.47 -3.97
CA VAL A 238 14.76 6.17 -2.68
C VAL A 238 13.33 6.04 -2.18
N LEU A 239 12.35 6.25 -3.06
CA LEU A 239 10.93 6.14 -2.69
C LEU A 239 10.52 4.69 -2.40
N THR A 240 11.07 3.71 -3.12
CA THR A 240 10.84 2.28 -2.85
C THR A 240 11.45 1.85 -1.52
N ASN A 241 12.59 2.41 -1.13
CA ASN A 241 13.17 2.14 0.19
C ASN A 241 12.29 2.73 1.31
N ALA A 242 11.75 3.93 1.13
CA ALA A 242 10.80 4.51 2.08
C ALA A 242 9.50 3.68 2.18
N ASP A 243 9.00 3.13 1.07
CA ASP A 243 7.87 2.19 1.09
C ASP A 243 8.19 0.92 1.89
N LYS A 244 9.36 0.32 1.66
CA LYS A 244 9.79 -0.89 2.38
C LYS A 244 9.96 -0.66 3.88
N GLU A 245 10.45 0.51 4.27
CA GLU A 245 10.57 0.90 5.68
C GLU A 245 9.19 0.96 6.35
N ILE A 246 8.22 1.61 5.70
CA ILE A 246 6.83 1.66 6.19
C ILE A 246 6.24 0.24 6.27
N GLU A 247 6.44 -0.60 5.26
CA GLU A 247 5.95 -1.99 5.26
C GLU A 247 6.52 -2.81 6.42
N LEU A 248 7.81 -2.66 6.70
CA LEU A 248 8.46 -3.35 7.82
C LEU A 248 7.89 -2.89 9.16
N LEU A 249 7.65 -1.58 9.33
CA LEU A 249 7.04 -1.03 10.54
C LEU A 249 5.57 -1.48 10.70
N GLU A 250 4.80 -1.52 9.61
CA GLU A 250 3.43 -2.04 9.60
C GLU A 250 3.38 -3.51 10.03
N GLN A 251 4.31 -4.33 9.54
CA GLN A 251 4.43 -5.72 9.96
C GLN A 251 4.83 -5.84 11.43
N GLN A 252 5.83 -5.08 11.89
CA GLN A 252 6.24 -5.05 13.29
C GLN A 252 5.09 -4.65 14.23
N LEU A 253 4.27 -3.67 13.83
CA LEU A 253 3.09 -3.26 14.59
C LEU A 253 2.09 -4.41 14.71
N ALA A 254 1.81 -5.12 13.62
CA ALA A 254 0.90 -6.25 13.62
C ALA A 254 1.40 -7.38 14.54
N ASP A 255 2.69 -7.69 14.49
CA ASP A 255 3.32 -8.70 15.34
C ASP A 255 3.24 -8.31 16.82
N LEU A 256 3.58 -7.05 17.17
CA LEU A 256 3.48 -6.54 18.55
C LEU A 256 2.04 -6.62 19.09
N GLN A 257 1.04 -6.30 18.27
CA GLN A 257 -0.37 -6.38 18.67
C GLN A 257 -0.79 -7.84 18.90
N GLN A 258 -0.36 -8.76 18.03
CA GLN A 258 -0.64 -10.19 18.18
C GLN A 258 0.02 -10.78 19.43
N GLU A 259 1.29 -10.47 19.66
CA GLU A 259 2.04 -10.93 20.82
C GLU A 259 1.48 -10.37 22.13
N LYS A 260 1.12 -9.07 22.17
CA LYS A 260 0.42 -8.49 23.32
C LYS A 260 -0.88 -9.22 23.61
N LYS A 261 -1.70 -9.50 22.59
CA LYS A 261 -2.97 -10.23 22.75
C LYS A 261 -2.74 -11.63 23.32
N ALA A 262 -1.73 -12.35 22.82
CA ALA A 262 -1.34 -13.67 23.33
C ALA A 262 -0.86 -13.58 24.79
N LEU A 263 -0.06 -12.57 25.12
CA LEU A 263 0.45 -12.35 26.47
C LEU A 263 -0.67 -12.04 27.46
N MET A 264 -1.63 -11.18 27.09
CA MET A 264 -2.82 -10.89 27.90
C MET A 264 -3.61 -12.18 28.20
N GLN A 265 -3.80 -13.03 27.19
CA GLN A 265 -4.48 -14.33 27.35
C GLN A 265 -3.78 -15.27 28.32
N VAL A 266 -2.46 -15.15 28.48
CA VAL A 266 -1.67 -15.99 29.38
C VAL A 266 -1.59 -15.42 30.79
N LEU A 267 -1.38 -14.10 30.91
CA LEU A 267 -1.21 -13.43 32.21
C LEU A 267 -2.54 -13.19 32.94
N LEU A 268 -3.57 -12.71 32.23
CA LEU A 268 -4.86 -12.36 32.86
C LEU A 268 -5.73 -13.57 33.18
N THR A 269 -5.42 -14.74 32.63
CA THR A 269 -6.12 -16.00 32.93
C THR A 269 -5.38 -16.86 33.95
N GLY A 270 -4.19 -16.45 34.39
CA GLY A 270 -3.38 -17.22 35.31
C GLY A 270 -2.73 -18.48 34.73
N LYS A 271 -2.83 -18.71 33.40
CA LYS A 271 -2.11 -19.80 32.70
C LYS A 271 -0.59 -19.71 32.91
N ARG A 272 -0.06 -18.51 33.12
CA ARG A 272 1.30 -18.27 33.60
C ARG A 272 1.29 -17.17 34.65
N ARG A 273 1.87 -17.45 35.81
CA ARG A 273 2.09 -16.47 36.88
C ARG A 273 3.40 -15.73 36.67
N VAL A 274 3.48 -14.50 37.15
CA VAL A 274 4.71 -13.71 37.08
C VAL A 274 5.48 -13.84 38.39
N VAL A 275 6.77 -14.17 38.32
CA VAL A 275 7.64 -14.22 39.51
C VAL A 275 7.73 -12.81 40.08
N VAL A 276 7.36 -12.60 41.34
CA VAL A 276 7.50 -11.32 42.04
C VAL A 276 8.78 -11.39 42.88
N ASP A 277 9.62 -10.38 42.80
CA ASP A 277 10.84 -10.31 43.61
C ASP A 277 10.44 -10.11 45.08
N GLY A 278 10.50 -11.16 45.89
CA GLY A 278 10.11 -11.13 47.31
C GLY A 278 9.62 -12.45 47.91
N GLU A 279 9.32 -13.49 47.12
CA GLU A 279 9.01 -14.83 47.66
C GLU A 279 10.23 -15.75 47.50
N ALA A 280 10.94 -15.95 48.61
CA ALA A 280 11.72 -17.16 48.82
C ALA A 280 10.76 -18.36 48.81
N ILE A 281 11.17 -19.43 48.12
CA ILE A 281 10.50 -20.75 48.10
C ILE A 281 10.26 -21.23 49.53
#